data_AF-A0A2R6JT96-F1
#
_entry.id   AF-A0A2R6JT96-F1
#
_cell.length_a   1.000
_cell.length_b   1.000
_cell.length_c   1.000
_cell.angle_alpha   90.00
_cell.angle_beta   90.00
_cell.angle_gamma   90.00
#
_symmetry.space_group_name_H-M   'P 1'
#
loop_
_entity.id
_entity.type
_entity.pdbx_description
1 polymer ?
#
loop_
_entity_poly.entity_id
_entity_poly.type
_entity_poly.pdbx_seq_one_letter_code
_entity_poly.pdbx_strand_id
1 'polypeptide(L)'
;MALRLDVRTAFFLLLLAVTTVLVSRIVVPFLTYLLAALLLAFLLYPIHAHRHDLEAVNLRIGWYMSEADLWATVEEDGDPGRTRFARATWLGPHDCRDVHRKAATVDLPENPVTVNAVSRNDDRFHPITETMRLLGYEPRENSAEVLGG
;
A
#
# COMPACT_ATOMS: atom_id res chain seq x y z
N MET A 1 -26.61 -49.42 -8.72
CA MET A 1 -25.36 -49.16 -9.47
C MET A 1 -24.40 -48.47 -8.51
N ALA A 2 -23.51 -49.24 -7.86
CA ALA A 2 -22.62 -48.71 -6.84
C ALA A 2 -21.47 -47.94 -7.50
N LEU A 3 -21.38 -46.63 -7.23
CA LEU A 3 -20.32 -45.77 -7.72
C LEU A 3 -19.01 -46.17 -7.04
N ARG A 4 -18.14 -46.94 -7.72
CA ARG A 4 -16.77 -47.19 -7.23
C ARG A 4 -15.97 -45.90 -7.39
N LEU A 5 -15.84 -45.16 -6.30
CA LEU A 5 -14.90 -44.05 -6.21
C LEU A 5 -13.47 -44.61 -6.29
N ASP A 6 -12.75 -44.25 -7.35
CA ASP A 6 -11.32 -44.51 -7.43
C ASP A 6 -10.58 -43.71 -6.34
N VAL A 7 -9.48 -44.27 -5.83
CA VAL A 7 -8.68 -43.72 -4.73
C VAL A 7 -8.24 -42.30 -5.04
N ARG A 8 -7.90 -42.03 -6.30
CA ARG A 8 -7.55 -40.69 -6.78
C ARG A 8 -8.70 -39.71 -6.58
N THR A 9 -9.91 -40.09 -6.99
CA THR A 9 -11.11 -39.24 -6.83
C THR A 9 -11.45 -39.04 -5.35
N ALA A 10 -11.35 -40.08 -4.52
CA ALA A 10 -11.57 -39.97 -3.08
C ALA A 10 -10.56 -39.02 -2.41
N PHE A 11 -9.28 -39.11 -2.79
CA PHE A 11 -8.23 -38.21 -2.30
C PHE A 11 -8.47 -36.75 -2.70
N PHE A 12 -8.84 -36.48 -3.95
CA PHE A 12 -9.14 -35.11 -4.39
C PHE A 12 -10.36 -34.52 -3.66
N LEU A 13 -11.41 -35.32 -3.43
CA LEU A 13 -12.57 -34.87 -2.66
C LEU A 13 -12.21 -34.57 -1.21
N LEU A 14 -11.36 -35.39 -0.59
CA LEU A 14 -10.89 -35.16 0.77
C LEU A 14 -10.02 -33.90 0.84
N LEU A 15 -9.09 -33.73 -0.08
CA LEU A 15 -8.22 -32.55 -0.15
C LEU A 15 -9.04 -31.27 -0.35
N LEU A 16 -10.03 -31.30 -1.25
CA LEU A 16 -10.94 -30.18 -1.48
C LEU A 16 -11.72 -29.86 -0.20
N ALA A 17 -12.30 -30.88 0.46
CA ALA A 17 -13.06 -30.69 1.70
C ALA A 17 -12.18 -30.08 2.81
N VAL A 18 -10.97 -30.59 3.02
CA VAL A 18 -10.02 -30.05 4.00
C VAL A 18 -9.65 -28.62 3.67
N THR A 19 -9.35 -28.32 2.40
CA THR A 19 -9.00 -26.97 1.94
C THR A 19 -10.16 -26.00 2.15
N THR A 20 -11.40 -26.40 1.82
CA THR A 20 -12.59 -25.59 2.05
C THR A 20 -12.80 -25.31 3.54
N VAL A 21 -12.61 -26.30 4.41
CA VAL A 21 -12.69 -26.12 5.86
C VAL A 21 -11.60 -25.17 6.34
N LEU A 22 -10.36 -25.34 5.88
CA LEU A 22 -9.24 -24.48 6.26
C LEU A 22 -9.48 -23.02 5.85
N VAL A 23 -9.89 -22.79 4.60
CA VAL A 23 -10.17 -21.45 4.08
C VAL A 23 -11.32 -20.80 4.85
N SER A 24 -12.42 -21.53 5.06
CA SER A 24 -13.60 -20.96 5.73
C SER A 24 -13.41 -20.74 7.23
N ARG A 25 -12.63 -21.58 7.92
CA ARG A 25 -12.45 -21.50 9.38
C ARG A 25 -11.26 -20.68 9.82
N ILE A 26 -10.27 -20.49 8.95
CA ILE A 26 -9.02 -19.81 9.32
C ILE A 26 -8.82 -18.58 8.45
N VAL A 27 -8.77 -18.76 7.12
CA VAL A 27 -8.38 -17.67 6.20
C VAL A 27 -9.43 -16.56 6.18
N VAL A 28 -10.71 -16.89 5.99
CA VAL A 28 -11.79 -15.90 5.90
C VAL A 28 -11.96 -15.11 7.22
N PRO A 29 -12.00 -15.75 8.41
CA PRO A 29 -12.03 -15.01 9.66
C PRO A 29 -10.80 -14.14 9.87
N PHE A 30 -9.60 -14.65 9.57
CA PHE A 30 -8.36 -13.88 9.68
C PHE A 30 -8.39 -12.62 8.82
N LEU A 31 -8.76 -12.75 7.53
CA LEU A 31 -8.90 -11.60 6.63
C LEU A 31 -9.97 -10.62 7.12
N THR A 32 -11.07 -11.13 7.67
CA THR A 32 -12.15 -10.31 8.24
C THR A 32 -11.66 -9.52 9.45
N TYR A 33 -10.93 -10.14 10.37
CA TYR A 33 -10.33 -9.45 11.52
C TYR A 33 -9.29 -8.42 11.08
N LEU A 34 -8.45 -8.75 10.10
CA LEU A 34 -7.47 -7.82 9.56
C LEU A 34 -8.14 -6.58 8.94
N LEU A 35 -9.15 -6.79 8.09
CA LEU A 35 -9.95 -5.71 7.50
C LEU A 35 -10.67 -4.88 8.57
N ALA A 36 -11.30 -5.54 9.55
CA ALA A 36 -11.97 -4.85 10.65
C ALA A 36 -10.99 -4.01 11.47
N ALA A 37 -9.79 -4.53 11.76
CA ALA A 37 -8.75 -3.78 12.47
C ALA A 37 -8.24 -2.58 11.68
N LEU A 38 -8.02 -2.74 10.36
CA LEU A 38 -7.61 -1.64 9.48
C LEU A 38 -8.70 -0.56 9.36
N LEU A 39 -9.96 -0.97 9.16
CA LEU A 39 -11.10 -0.05 9.14
C LEU A 39 -11.28 0.66 10.48
N LEU A 40 -11.15 -0.09 11.58
CA LEU A 40 -11.25 0.47 12.92
C LEU A 40 -10.13 1.47 13.18
N ALA A 41 -8.89 1.18 12.80
CA ALA A 41 -7.79 2.13 12.90
C ALA A 41 -8.07 3.40 12.08
N PHE A 42 -8.55 3.25 10.85
CA PHE A 42 -8.91 4.37 9.98
C PHE A 42 -10.05 5.25 10.54
N LEU A 43 -11.02 4.65 11.23
CA LEU A 43 -12.17 5.37 11.82
C LEU A 43 -11.87 5.94 13.21
N LEU A 44 -11.16 5.19 14.06
CA LEU A 44 -10.86 5.60 15.43
C LEU A 44 -9.76 6.64 15.46
N TYR A 45 -8.80 6.60 14.54
CA TYR A 45 -7.68 7.54 14.55
C TYR A 45 -8.13 9.01 14.44
N PRO A 46 -9.03 9.40 13.50
CA PRO A 46 -9.61 10.74 13.47
C PRO A 46 -10.38 11.12 14.75
N ILE A 47 -11.16 10.18 15.30
CA ILE A 47 -11.98 10.41 16.51
C ILE A 47 -11.07 10.61 17.72
N HIS A 48 -10.00 9.83 17.83
CA HIS A 48 -9.05 9.92 18.93
C HIS A 48 -8.19 11.18 18.80
N ALA A 49 -7.74 11.51 17.59
CA ALA A 49 -7.03 12.75 17.30
C ALA A 49 -7.84 13.98 17.74
N HIS A 50 -9.13 14.03 17.38
CA HIS A 50 -10.01 15.13 17.76
C HIS A 50 -10.31 15.19 19.26
N ARG A 51 -10.33 14.05 19.97
CA ARG A 51 -10.60 14.01 21.42
C ARG A 51 -9.39 14.26 22.30
N HIS A 52 -8.18 14.04 21.79
CA HIS A 52 -6.93 14.10 22.56
C HIS A 52 -5.97 15.19 22.09
N ASP A 53 -6.45 16.13 21.26
CA ASP A 53 -5.66 17.26 20.75
C ASP A 53 -4.38 16.80 20.02
N LEU A 54 -4.48 15.67 19.30
CA LEU A 54 -3.38 15.15 18.48
C LEU A 54 -3.56 15.63 17.04
N GLU A 55 -2.54 16.25 16.48
CA GLU A 55 -2.48 16.56 15.06
C GLU A 55 -2.06 15.33 14.24
N ALA A 56 -2.81 15.07 13.18
CA ALA A 56 -2.71 13.84 12.43
C ALA A 56 -2.61 14.08 10.92
N VAL A 57 -1.51 13.60 10.33
CA VAL A 57 -1.32 13.53 8.88
C VAL A 57 -1.34 12.08 8.43
N ASN A 58 -2.37 11.70 7.68
CA ASN A 58 -2.46 10.38 7.06
C ASN A 58 -1.71 10.40 5.72
N LEU A 59 -0.44 9.98 5.73
CA LEU A 59 0.35 9.80 4.51
C LEU A 59 -0.03 8.50 3.80
N ARG A 60 -0.59 8.60 2.60
CA ARG A 60 -0.75 7.47 1.68
C ARG A 60 0.56 7.26 0.94
N ILE A 61 1.46 6.53 1.59
CA ILE A 61 2.80 6.23 1.09
C ILE A 61 2.70 5.33 -0.14
N GLY A 62 3.37 5.73 -1.23
CA GLY A 62 3.55 4.90 -2.41
C GLY A 62 4.50 3.72 -2.15
N TRP A 63 5.09 3.19 -3.22
CA TRP A 63 6.02 2.08 -3.10
C TRP A 63 7.41 2.59 -2.74
N TYR A 64 7.72 2.56 -1.43
CA TYR A 64 9.05 2.88 -0.92
C TYR A 64 10.06 1.81 -1.34
N MET A 65 11.10 2.23 -2.08
CA MET A 65 12.18 1.37 -2.56
C MET A 65 13.47 2.18 -2.70
N SER A 66 14.63 1.52 -2.55
CA SER A 66 15.88 2.11 -3.03
C SER A 66 15.91 2.20 -4.56
N GLU A 67 16.83 2.98 -5.12
CA GLU A 67 17.02 3.03 -6.58
C GLU A 67 17.38 1.65 -7.14
N ALA A 68 18.22 0.88 -6.45
CA ALA A 68 18.60 -0.47 -6.86
C ALA A 68 17.39 -1.43 -6.86
N ASP A 69 16.52 -1.34 -5.85
CA ASP A 69 15.30 -2.16 -5.80
C ASP A 69 14.29 -1.78 -6.87
N LEU A 70 14.23 -0.49 -7.23
CA LEU A 70 13.41 -0.02 -8.36
C LEU A 70 13.92 -0.61 -9.68
N TRP A 71 15.23 -0.61 -9.91
CA TRP A 71 15.84 -1.26 -11.08
C TRP A 71 15.52 -2.76 -11.13
N ALA A 72 15.77 -3.48 -10.04
CA ALA A 72 15.47 -4.91 -9.96
C ALA A 72 13.99 -5.20 -10.22
N THR A 73 13.08 -4.39 -9.67
CA THR A 73 11.63 -4.54 -9.87
C THR A 73 11.20 -4.33 -11.33
N VAL A 74 11.90 -3.47 -12.08
CA VAL A 74 11.58 -3.18 -13.48
C VAL A 74 12.25 -4.16 -14.44
N GLU A 75 13.48 -4.58 -14.17
CA GLU A 75 14.28 -5.45 -15.05
C GLU A 75 14.03 -6.95 -14.84
N GLU A 76 13.91 -7.41 -13.59
CA GLU A 76 13.90 -8.84 -13.28
C GLU A 76 12.51 -9.47 -13.40
N ASP A 77 11.45 -8.71 -13.13
CA ASP A 77 10.10 -9.27 -13.00
C ASP A 77 9.36 -9.46 -14.34
N GLY A 78 9.70 -8.67 -15.37
CA GLY A 78 9.10 -8.77 -16.71
C GLY A 78 7.58 -8.53 -16.80
N ASP A 79 6.87 -8.35 -15.68
CA ASP A 79 5.43 -8.06 -15.66
C ASP A 79 5.16 -6.58 -15.99
N PRO A 80 4.54 -6.27 -17.15
CA PRO A 80 4.31 -4.88 -17.55
C PRO A 80 3.42 -4.11 -16.57
N GLY A 81 2.51 -4.82 -15.88
CA GLY A 81 1.62 -4.23 -14.87
C GLY A 81 2.40 -3.73 -13.66
N ARG A 82 3.24 -4.60 -13.10
CA ARG A 82 4.13 -4.28 -11.97
C ARG A 82 5.14 -3.20 -12.32
N THR A 83 5.77 -3.25 -13.51
CA THR A 83 6.70 -2.21 -13.97
C THR A 83 6.03 -0.83 -14.02
N ARG A 84 4.83 -0.75 -14.63
CA ARG A 84 4.07 0.51 -14.68
C ARG A 84 3.69 0.98 -13.28
N PHE A 85 3.28 0.07 -12.41
CA PHE A 85 2.91 0.41 -11.04
C PHE A 85 4.10 0.92 -10.22
N ALA A 86 5.26 0.26 -10.32
CA ALA A 86 6.50 0.68 -9.68
C ALA A 86 6.91 2.08 -10.14
N ARG A 87 6.95 2.33 -11.46
CA ARG A 87 7.27 3.66 -12.01
C ARG A 87 6.33 4.76 -11.52
N ALA A 88 5.02 4.49 -11.50
CA ALA A 88 4.02 5.47 -11.10
C ALA A 88 4.04 5.76 -9.59
N THR A 89 4.30 4.77 -8.75
CA THR A 89 4.09 4.85 -7.29
C THR A 89 5.38 4.93 -6.49
N TRP A 90 6.54 4.89 -7.11
CA TRP A 90 7.83 4.93 -6.42
C TRP A 90 7.95 6.14 -5.48
N LEU A 91 8.45 5.88 -4.28
CA LEU A 91 8.86 6.90 -3.32
C LEU A 91 10.32 6.65 -2.95
N GLY A 92 11.19 7.55 -3.40
CA GLY A 92 12.62 7.45 -3.16
C GLY A 92 13.00 7.72 -1.69
N PRO A 93 14.21 7.31 -1.25
CA PRO A 93 14.64 7.48 0.13
C PRO A 93 14.77 8.93 0.59
N HIS A 94 15.17 9.85 -0.29
CA HIS A 94 15.27 11.26 0.07
C HIS A 94 13.89 11.86 0.28
N ASP A 95 13.01 11.66 -0.70
CA ASP A 95 11.65 12.16 -0.72
C ASP A 95 10.78 11.58 0.41
N CYS A 96 11.00 10.31 0.76
CA CYS A 96 10.38 9.69 1.93
C CYS A 96 10.75 10.40 3.23
N ARG A 97 12.03 10.73 3.43
CA ARG A 97 12.46 11.46 4.63
C ARG A 97 11.92 12.89 4.65
N ASP A 98 11.89 13.57 3.50
CA ASP A 98 11.40 14.94 3.41
C ASP A 98 9.90 15.03 3.74
N VAL A 99 9.07 14.17 3.13
CA VAL A 99 7.61 14.19 3.36
C VAL A 99 7.25 13.88 4.81
N HIS A 100 7.95 12.93 5.46
CA HIS A 100 7.74 12.63 6.87
C HIS A 100 8.18 13.79 7.78
N ARG A 101 9.32 14.43 7.46
CA ARG A 101 9.76 15.61 8.22
C ARG A 101 8.72 16.73 8.12
N LYS A 102 8.24 17.04 6.91
CA LYS A 102 7.24 18.08 6.67
C LYS A 102 5.91 17.77 7.34
N ALA A 103 5.43 16.52 7.25
CA ALA A 103 4.23 16.07 7.93
C ALA A 103 4.31 16.22 9.46
N ALA A 104 5.51 16.06 10.04
CA ALA A 104 5.72 16.16 11.48
C ALA A 104 5.88 17.61 12.00
N THR A 105 6.08 18.60 11.11
CA THR A 105 6.41 19.97 11.50
C THR A 105 5.49 21.03 10.92
N VAL A 106 4.49 20.64 10.14
CA VAL A 106 3.56 21.58 9.52
C VAL A 106 2.45 21.96 10.50
N ASP A 107 2.05 23.23 10.51
CA ASP A 107 0.82 23.65 11.17
C ASP A 107 -0.37 23.27 10.29
N LEU A 108 -1.25 22.41 10.79
CA LEU A 108 -2.35 21.89 9.99
C LEU A 108 -3.56 22.86 9.97
N PRO A 109 -4.05 23.25 8.78
CA PRO A 109 -5.24 24.12 8.68
C PRO A 109 -6.53 23.38 9.08
N GLU A 110 -6.53 22.06 9.00
CA GLU A 110 -7.60 21.17 9.43
C GLU A 110 -6.99 19.84 9.92
N ASN A 111 -7.68 19.13 10.82
CA ASN A 111 -7.14 17.92 11.44
C ASN A 111 -8.23 16.84 11.56
N PRO A 112 -8.03 15.62 11.04
CA PRO A 112 -6.84 15.14 10.33
C PRO A 112 -6.84 15.49 8.84
N VAL A 113 -5.65 15.56 8.23
CA VAL A 113 -5.49 15.61 6.77
C VAL A 113 -5.06 14.27 6.21
N THR A 114 -5.40 13.98 4.95
CA THR A 114 -4.98 12.77 4.25
C THR A 114 -4.39 13.14 2.90
N VAL A 115 -3.14 12.79 2.66
CA VAL A 115 -2.40 13.22 1.46
C VAL A 115 -1.56 12.09 0.86
N ASN A 116 -1.28 12.14 -0.45
CA ASN A 116 -0.49 11.10 -1.14
C ASN A 116 1.00 11.41 -1.09
N ALA A 117 1.83 10.41 -0.81
CA ALA A 117 3.29 10.55 -0.73
C ALA A 117 3.96 9.63 -1.77
N VAL A 118 4.30 10.23 -2.91
CA VAL A 118 5.14 9.64 -3.97
C VAL A 118 6.16 10.68 -4.41
N SER A 119 7.27 10.22 -4.99
CA SER A 119 8.23 11.09 -5.68
C SER A 119 7.58 11.78 -6.89
N ARG A 120 8.27 12.71 -7.56
CA ARG A 120 7.72 13.48 -8.70
C ARG A 120 7.67 12.67 -9.99
N ASN A 121 7.28 11.40 -9.89
CA ASN A 121 7.20 10.46 -11.00
C ASN A 121 6.26 10.98 -12.09
N ASP A 122 6.70 10.91 -13.34
CA ASP A 122 5.92 11.39 -14.48
C ASP A 122 4.65 10.55 -14.71
N ASP A 123 4.73 9.25 -14.44
CA ASP A 123 3.64 8.28 -14.64
C ASP A 123 2.65 8.16 -13.46
N ARG A 124 2.71 9.07 -12.49
CA ARG A 124 1.94 8.97 -11.24
C ARG A 124 0.43 8.81 -11.46
N PHE A 125 -0.20 7.87 -10.73
CA PHE A 125 -1.65 7.67 -10.75
C PHE A 125 -2.41 8.69 -9.90
N HIS A 126 -1.81 9.15 -8.81
CA HIS A 126 -2.45 10.02 -7.85
C HIS A 126 -1.78 11.41 -7.84
N PRO A 127 -2.56 12.49 -7.81
CA PRO A 127 -2.00 13.83 -7.67
C PRO A 127 -1.39 14.01 -6.28
N ILE A 128 -0.26 14.72 -6.24
CA ILE A 128 0.43 15.13 -5.02
C ILE A 128 0.26 16.63 -4.74
N THR A 129 -0.51 17.35 -5.55
CA THR A 129 -0.71 18.80 -5.43
C THR A 129 -1.20 19.21 -4.04
N GLU A 130 -2.06 18.41 -3.43
CA GLU A 130 -2.54 18.62 -2.07
C GLU A 130 -1.41 18.46 -1.04
N THR A 131 -0.60 17.40 -1.16
CA THR A 131 0.61 17.19 -0.35
C THR A 131 1.58 18.37 -0.47
N MET A 132 1.79 18.86 -1.70
CA MET A 132 2.67 20.00 -1.96
C MET A 132 2.14 21.29 -1.32
N ARG A 133 0.83 21.54 -1.41
CA ARG A 133 0.21 22.76 -0.86
C ARG A 133 0.08 22.73 0.65
N LEU A 134 -0.37 21.61 1.22
CA LEU A 134 -0.62 21.49 2.65
C LEU A 134 0.69 21.32 3.42
N LEU A 135 1.59 20.43 2.98
CA LEU A 135 2.82 20.12 3.71
C LEU A 135 4.03 20.94 3.25
N GLY A 136 3.91 21.72 2.17
CA GLY A 136 5.07 22.32 1.50
C GLY A 136 5.99 21.27 0.88
N TYR A 137 5.47 20.07 0.56
CA TYR A 137 6.27 18.97 0.02
C TYR A 137 6.79 19.29 -1.39
N GLU A 138 8.08 19.08 -1.62
CA GLU A 138 8.77 19.39 -2.87
C GLU A 138 9.61 18.19 -3.29
N PRO A 139 8.99 17.14 -3.85
CA PRO A 139 9.70 15.93 -4.25
C PRO A 139 10.77 16.23 -5.28
N ARG A 140 11.95 15.63 -5.11
CA ARG A 140 13.12 15.85 -5.97
C ARG A 140 13.41 14.66 -6.86
N GLU A 141 13.07 13.46 -6.43
CA GLU A 141 13.37 12.22 -7.13
C GLU A 141 12.28 11.92 -8.17
N ASN A 142 12.64 11.26 -9.27
CA ASN A 142 11.72 10.81 -10.31
C ASN A 142 12.14 9.41 -10.77
N SER A 143 11.19 8.47 -10.79
CA SER A 143 11.45 7.10 -11.25
C SER A 143 11.97 7.05 -12.69
N ALA A 144 11.51 7.93 -13.58
CA ALA A 144 11.98 8.00 -14.95
C ALA A 144 13.47 8.37 -15.03
N GLU A 145 13.91 9.33 -14.21
CA GLU A 145 15.31 9.78 -14.18
C GLU A 145 16.24 8.69 -13.62
N VAL A 146 15.80 7.98 -12.58
CA VAL A 146 16.56 6.87 -11.97
C VAL A 146 16.69 5.69 -12.94
N LEU A 147 15.62 5.38 -13.67
CA LEU A 147 15.59 4.29 -14.65
C LEU A 147 16.21 4.66 -16.01
N GLY A 148 16.81 5.85 -16.12
CA GLY A 148 17.51 6.29 -17.33
C GLY A 148 16.62 6.73 -18.49
N GLY A 149 15.33 7.01 -18.24
CA GLY A 149 14.41 7.76 -19.11
C GLY A 149 14.35 7.33 -20.57
#